data_AF-A0A9X9PRY0-F1
#
_entry.id   AF-A0A9X9PRY0-F1
#
_cell.length_a   1.000
_cell.length_b   1.000
_cell.length_c   1.000
_cell.angle_alpha   90.00
_cell.angle_beta   90.00
_cell.angle_gamma   90.00
#
_symmetry.space_group_name_H-M   'P 1'
#
loop_
_entity.id
_entity.type
_entity.pdbx_description
1 polymer ?
#
loop_
_entity_poly.entity_id
_entity_poly.type
_entity_poly.pdbx_seq_one_letter_code
_entity_poly.pdbx_strand_id
1 'polypeptide(L)'
;MIEATLKFSIPSQHDGSLLECRIYHPLDKGGSSAGRCCAVIVAHPYAPLGGSMDDSVVQLIVSACLTDGLIVGVFNFRGAGCSQGRTSWQGKAEREDYQSFIAFFLYYLHHLRRLLTQDCLPSTSHHVSSCGSLNELSETNRLSQHLEPSPFQSLLLLAGYSYGALITMALPSSLELILAPFESPEPDSVCSKIRRCAETLALRSRKNGHLSAAARGQDLLETRETPIAVSPVDLNRRVAYLLISPLHGIVRDFLTLWTLRNWSYSSPTSPTDLKLQTNPTLAIYGDNDIFVGIKQLRRWATSLAEADIAQGGSQFRYVEVTGASHFWHDDHYSYILSEEVSTFITSLV
;
A
#
# COMPACT_ATOMS: atom_id res chain seq x y z
N MET A 1 19.40 -0.74 -10.17
CA MET A 1 18.08 -1.31 -9.82
C MET A 1 18.09 -1.67 -8.35
N ILE A 2 17.02 -1.31 -7.63
CA ILE A 2 16.84 -1.67 -6.22
C ILE A 2 16.48 -3.15 -6.16
N GLU A 3 17.16 -3.92 -5.33
CA GLU A 3 16.86 -5.34 -5.18
C GLU A 3 15.64 -5.54 -4.28
N ALA A 4 14.69 -6.35 -4.76
CA ALA A 4 13.47 -6.66 -4.01
C ALA A 4 13.75 -7.62 -2.85
N THR A 5 13.23 -7.29 -1.67
CA THR A 5 13.31 -8.15 -0.48
C THR A 5 12.54 -9.45 -0.66
N LEU A 6 11.37 -9.38 -1.32
CA LEU A 6 10.56 -10.54 -1.65
C LEU A 6 10.11 -10.46 -3.11
N LYS A 7 10.17 -11.59 -3.81
CA LYS A 7 9.59 -11.80 -5.15
C LYS A 7 8.68 -13.01 -5.09
N PHE A 8 7.43 -12.88 -5.53
CA PHE A 8 6.42 -13.92 -5.39
C PHE A 8 5.26 -13.67 -6.37
N SER A 9 4.27 -14.55 -6.34
CA SER A 9 3.02 -14.35 -7.07
C SER A 9 1.82 -14.58 -6.17
N ILE A 10 0.73 -13.86 -6.46
CA ILE A 10 -0.58 -14.07 -5.81
C ILE A 10 -1.66 -14.27 -6.87
N PRO A 11 -2.71 -15.07 -6.61
CA PRO A 11 -3.85 -15.15 -7.50
C PRO A 11 -4.66 -13.85 -7.46
N SER A 12 -5.20 -13.41 -8.62
CA SER A 12 -6.17 -12.33 -8.71
C SER A 12 -7.55 -12.79 -8.26
N GLN A 13 -8.28 -11.96 -7.50
CA GLN A 13 -9.65 -12.25 -7.10
C GLN A 13 -10.65 -12.22 -8.25
N HIS A 14 -10.25 -11.67 -9.41
CA HIS A 14 -11.09 -11.65 -10.60
C HIS A 14 -11.35 -13.05 -11.15
N ASP A 15 -10.28 -13.83 -11.33
CA ASP A 15 -10.32 -15.11 -12.06
C ASP A 15 -9.24 -16.13 -11.61
N GLY A 16 -8.45 -15.80 -10.59
CA GLY A 16 -7.37 -16.64 -10.09
C GLY A 16 -6.05 -16.53 -10.86
N SER A 17 -5.96 -15.70 -11.89
CA SER A 17 -4.71 -15.47 -12.65
C SER A 17 -3.58 -15.04 -11.72
N LEU A 18 -2.39 -15.62 -11.89
CA LEU A 18 -1.24 -15.27 -11.06
C LEU A 18 -0.67 -13.90 -11.45
N LEU A 19 -0.50 -13.04 -10.46
CA LEU A 19 0.10 -11.72 -10.57
C LEU A 19 1.52 -11.76 -10.01
N GLU A 20 2.50 -11.29 -10.78
CA GLU A 20 3.87 -11.11 -10.33
C GLU A 20 3.95 -9.92 -9.34
N CYS A 21 4.62 -10.12 -8.21
CA CYS A 21 4.63 -9.17 -7.10
C CYS A 21 6.03 -9.06 -6.49
N ARG A 22 6.34 -7.86 -5.95
CA ARG A 22 7.56 -7.60 -5.19
C ARG A 22 7.27 -6.75 -3.95
N ILE A 23 8.00 -7.02 -2.88
CA ILE A 23 8.04 -6.16 -1.68
C ILE A 23 9.48 -5.71 -1.45
N TYR A 24 9.64 -4.43 -1.11
CA TYR A 24 10.88 -3.81 -0.68
C TYR A 24 10.72 -3.34 0.76
N HIS A 25 11.65 -3.75 1.62
CA HIS A 25 11.78 -3.22 2.97
C HIS A 25 12.82 -2.10 2.96
N PRO A 26 12.60 -1.03 3.74
CA PRO A 26 13.65 -0.02 3.95
C PRO A 26 14.85 -0.68 4.64
N LEU A 27 16.06 -0.21 4.34
CA LEU A 27 17.26 -0.64 5.06
C LEU A 27 17.17 -0.13 6.50
N ASP A 28 17.43 -1.01 7.48
CA ASP A 28 17.44 -0.65 8.91
C ASP A 28 18.48 0.45 9.19
N LYS A 29 18.05 1.71 9.16
CA LYS A 29 18.87 2.86 9.54
C LYS A 29 18.86 3.07 11.06
N GLY A 30 19.22 2.04 11.85
CA GLY A 30 19.64 2.14 13.27
C GLY A 30 18.84 3.04 14.23
N GLY A 31 17.61 3.42 13.88
CA GLY A 31 16.82 4.44 14.54
C GLY A 31 15.45 3.88 14.84
N SER A 32 14.92 4.25 16.00
CA SER A 32 13.67 3.77 16.61
C SER A 32 12.41 4.02 15.76
N SER A 33 12.31 3.40 14.58
CA SER A 33 11.10 3.35 13.73
C SER A 33 10.12 2.26 14.18
N ALA A 34 10.40 1.59 15.30
CA ALA A 34 9.66 0.47 15.88
C ALA A 34 8.17 0.74 16.21
N GLY A 35 7.62 1.91 15.86
CA GLY A 35 6.22 2.28 16.10
C GLY A 35 5.41 2.68 14.86
N ARG A 36 6.02 2.94 13.69
CA ARG A 36 5.30 3.47 12.51
C ARG A 36 5.22 2.42 11.40
N CYS A 37 4.03 1.87 11.18
CA CYS A 37 3.75 0.99 10.05
C CYS A 37 3.20 1.83 8.89
N CYS A 38 4.10 2.51 8.18
CA CYS A 38 3.79 3.25 6.95
C CYS A 38 4.15 2.38 5.74
N ALA A 39 3.20 2.22 4.84
CA ALA A 39 3.36 1.35 3.68
C ALA A 39 2.76 1.99 2.43
N VAL A 40 3.32 1.65 1.28
CA VAL A 40 2.88 2.16 -0.02
C VAL A 40 2.73 1.02 -1.01
N ILE A 41 1.71 1.12 -1.87
CA ILE A 41 1.59 0.27 -3.06
C ILE A 41 1.70 1.16 -4.29
N VAL A 42 2.55 0.79 -5.25
CA VAL A 42 2.72 1.54 -6.51
C VAL A 42 2.25 0.70 -7.69
N ALA A 43 1.21 1.16 -8.37
CA ALA A 43 0.70 0.58 -9.61
C ALA A 43 1.33 1.22 -10.85
N HIS A 44 1.63 0.39 -11.84
CA HIS A 44 2.42 0.76 -13.02
C HIS A 44 1.58 1.25 -14.22
N PRO A 45 2.19 1.81 -15.28
CA PRO A 45 1.47 2.34 -16.44
C PRO A 45 0.99 1.21 -17.37
N TYR A 46 0.34 1.55 -18.48
CA TYR A 46 -0.40 0.59 -19.30
C TYR A 46 0.46 -0.55 -19.86
N ALA A 47 0.15 -1.80 -19.51
CA ALA A 47 0.95 -2.98 -19.86
C ALA A 47 1.17 -3.17 -21.37
N PRO A 48 0.15 -3.03 -22.24
CA PRO A 48 0.34 -3.20 -23.69
C PRO A 48 1.29 -2.20 -24.35
N LEU A 49 1.59 -1.08 -23.68
CA LEU A 49 2.58 -0.09 -24.13
C LEU A 49 3.92 -0.25 -23.42
N GLY A 50 4.20 -1.43 -22.88
CA GLY A 50 5.46 -1.75 -22.20
C GLY A 50 5.47 -1.38 -20.71
N GLY A 51 4.36 -0.90 -20.15
CA GLY A 51 4.26 -0.58 -18.73
C GLY A 51 4.41 -1.82 -17.84
N SER A 52 5.23 -1.71 -16.80
CA SER A 52 5.40 -2.76 -15.80
C SER A 52 5.90 -2.17 -14.49
N MET A 53 5.93 -2.95 -13.42
CA MET A 53 6.54 -2.51 -12.15
C MET A 53 8.03 -2.16 -12.28
N ASP A 54 8.70 -2.56 -13.37
CA ASP A 54 10.09 -2.21 -13.70
C ASP A 54 10.22 -0.86 -14.44
N ASP A 55 9.11 -0.16 -14.68
CA ASP A 55 9.10 1.20 -15.26
C ASP A 55 9.92 2.18 -14.41
N SER A 56 10.69 3.05 -15.07
CA SER A 56 11.60 4.00 -14.42
C SER A 56 10.89 4.95 -13.45
N VAL A 57 9.66 5.39 -13.77
CA VAL A 57 8.87 6.27 -12.91
C VAL A 57 8.40 5.51 -11.68
N VAL A 58 7.98 4.25 -11.86
CA VAL A 58 7.62 3.36 -10.74
C VAL A 58 8.82 3.15 -9.82
N GLN A 59 9.99 2.85 -10.38
CA GLN A 59 11.22 2.64 -9.63
C GLN A 59 11.70 3.91 -8.90
N LEU A 60 11.48 5.08 -9.49
CA LEU A 60 11.75 6.37 -8.85
C LEU A 60 10.86 6.57 -7.61
N ILE A 61 9.55 6.33 -7.73
CA ILE A 61 8.61 6.42 -6.60
C ILE A 61 8.99 5.41 -5.51
N VAL A 62 9.32 4.17 -5.89
CA VAL A 62 9.80 3.13 -4.96
C VAL A 62 11.03 3.62 -4.19
N SER A 63 12.00 4.21 -4.88
CA SER A 63 13.24 4.74 -4.28
C SER A 63 12.97 5.86 -3.28
N ALA A 64 12.11 6.82 -3.64
CA ALA A 64 11.72 7.93 -2.76
C ALA A 64 11.05 7.39 -1.48
N CYS A 65 10.06 6.50 -1.64
CA CYS A 65 9.33 5.93 -0.50
C CYS A 65 10.23 5.09 0.43
N LEU A 66 11.16 4.32 -0.12
CA LEU A 66 12.12 3.54 0.68
C LEU A 66 13.09 4.43 1.46
N THR A 67 13.48 5.56 0.88
CA THR A 67 14.36 6.54 1.54
C THR A 67 13.68 7.15 2.76
N ASP A 68 12.36 7.38 2.66
CA ASP A 68 11.49 7.87 3.74
C ASP A 68 11.06 6.77 4.73
N GLY A 69 11.56 5.54 4.56
CA GLY A 69 11.36 4.45 5.52
C GLY A 69 10.05 3.68 5.37
N LEU A 70 9.34 3.80 4.24
CA LEU A 70 8.12 3.06 3.98
C LEU A 70 8.43 1.66 3.45
N ILE A 71 7.59 0.67 3.82
CA ILE A 71 7.57 -0.63 3.14
C ILE A 71 6.83 -0.45 1.81
N VAL A 72 7.47 -0.85 0.71
CA VAL A 72 6.92 -0.64 -0.63
C VAL A 72 6.50 -1.96 -1.26
N GLY A 73 5.25 -2.05 -1.69
CA GLY A 73 4.73 -3.13 -2.51
C GLY A 73 4.55 -2.68 -3.95
N VAL A 74 4.96 -3.52 -4.90
CA VAL A 74 4.65 -3.34 -6.33
C VAL A 74 4.18 -4.66 -6.91
N PHE A 75 3.40 -4.60 -7.97
CA PHE A 75 2.89 -5.77 -8.66
C PHE A 75 2.69 -5.45 -10.14
N ASN A 76 2.73 -6.46 -10.99
CA ASN A 76 2.31 -6.35 -12.38
C ASN A 76 0.81 -6.64 -12.48
N PHE A 77 0.05 -5.75 -13.10
CA PHE A 77 -1.30 -6.06 -13.56
C PHE A 77 -1.28 -7.26 -14.51
N ARG A 78 -2.45 -7.92 -14.67
CA ARG A 78 -2.61 -8.97 -15.67
C ARG A 78 -2.05 -8.57 -17.04
N GLY A 79 -1.28 -9.46 -17.66
CA GLY A 79 -0.67 -9.23 -18.97
C GLY A 79 0.59 -8.34 -18.98
N ALA A 80 1.12 -7.92 -17.84
CA ALA A 80 2.46 -7.31 -17.71
C ALA A 80 3.48 -8.29 -17.11
N GLY A 81 4.73 -8.21 -17.58
CA GLY A 81 5.84 -9.03 -17.05
C GLY A 81 5.51 -10.52 -17.00
N CYS A 82 5.66 -11.14 -15.82
CA CYS A 82 5.28 -12.53 -15.59
C CYS A 82 3.84 -12.72 -15.08
N SER A 83 3.03 -11.66 -14.99
CA SER A 83 1.60 -11.79 -14.64
C SER A 83 0.82 -12.46 -15.77
N GLN A 84 -0.03 -13.41 -15.39
CA GLN A 84 -0.92 -14.11 -16.31
C GLN A 84 -2.07 -13.21 -16.80
N GLY A 85 -2.88 -13.74 -17.72
CA GLY A 85 -4.05 -13.04 -18.25
C GLY A 85 -3.69 -11.99 -19.31
N ARG A 86 -4.63 -11.08 -19.58
CA ARG A 86 -4.49 -9.98 -20.53
C ARG A 86 -5.18 -8.75 -19.97
N THR A 87 -4.68 -7.57 -20.29
CA THR A 87 -5.35 -6.32 -19.92
C THR A 87 -6.72 -6.21 -20.57
N SER A 88 -7.71 -5.81 -19.78
CA SER A 88 -9.06 -5.50 -20.19
C SER A 88 -9.19 -4.01 -20.49
N TRP A 89 -9.98 -3.67 -21.50
CA TRP A 89 -10.27 -2.26 -21.80
C TRP A 89 -11.14 -1.61 -20.72
N GLN A 90 -11.89 -2.38 -19.94
CA GLN A 90 -12.82 -1.86 -18.93
C GLN A 90 -12.18 -1.66 -17.56
N GLY A 91 -10.91 -2.02 -17.33
CA GLY A 91 -10.19 -1.80 -16.07
C GLY A 91 -10.75 -2.54 -14.83
N LYS A 92 -11.87 -3.27 -14.95
CA LYS A 92 -12.49 -4.00 -13.83
C LYS A 92 -11.54 -5.07 -13.29
N ALA A 93 -10.93 -5.81 -14.21
CA ALA A 93 -10.07 -6.93 -13.87
C ALA A 93 -8.77 -6.43 -13.23
N GLU A 94 -8.22 -5.33 -13.71
CA GLU A 94 -7.07 -4.62 -13.14
C GLU A 94 -7.38 -3.99 -11.78
N ARG A 95 -8.58 -3.45 -11.59
CA ARG A 95 -9.04 -2.97 -10.27
C ARG A 95 -9.07 -4.12 -9.26
N GLU A 96 -9.56 -5.28 -9.66
CA GLU A 96 -9.60 -6.47 -8.81
C GLU A 96 -8.19 -7.05 -8.56
N ASP A 97 -7.27 -6.95 -9.53
CA ASP A 97 -5.84 -7.25 -9.34
C ASP A 97 -5.22 -6.36 -8.25
N TYR A 98 -5.47 -5.05 -8.32
CA TYR A 98 -4.97 -4.11 -7.31
C TYR A 98 -5.59 -4.41 -5.94
N GLN A 99 -6.91 -4.62 -5.86
CA GLN A 99 -7.57 -5.00 -4.61
C GLN A 99 -6.99 -6.31 -4.02
N SER A 100 -6.61 -7.29 -4.85
CA SER A 100 -5.96 -8.53 -4.39
C SER A 100 -4.60 -8.24 -3.76
N PHE A 101 -3.82 -7.35 -4.36
CA PHE A 101 -2.53 -6.95 -3.81
C PHE A 101 -2.66 -6.10 -2.54
N ILE A 102 -3.66 -5.20 -2.46
CA ILE A 102 -3.97 -4.44 -1.23
C ILE A 102 -4.27 -5.40 -0.09
N ALA A 103 -5.15 -6.38 -0.32
CA ALA A 103 -5.50 -7.36 0.70
C ALA A 103 -4.28 -8.17 1.13
N PHE A 104 -3.54 -8.74 0.17
CA PHE A 104 -2.28 -9.44 0.44
C PHE A 104 -1.35 -8.60 1.34
N PHE A 105 -1.10 -7.35 0.94
CA PHE A 105 -0.11 -6.49 1.58
C PHE A 105 -0.53 -6.11 3.00
N LEU A 106 -1.81 -5.81 3.23
CA LEU A 106 -2.32 -5.51 4.57
C LEU A 106 -2.26 -6.72 5.50
N TYR A 107 -2.62 -7.91 5.03
CA TYR A 107 -2.43 -9.14 5.82
C TYR A 107 -0.95 -9.40 6.10
N TYR A 108 -0.07 -9.20 5.11
CA TYR A 108 1.37 -9.38 5.27
C TYR A 108 1.93 -8.47 6.37
N LEU A 109 1.58 -7.17 6.34
CA LEU A 109 1.99 -6.19 7.35
C LEU A 109 1.40 -6.50 8.73
N HIS A 110 0.16 -6.99 8.79
CA HIS A 110 -0.48 -7.43 10.03
C HIS A 110 0.29 -8.59 10.68
N HIS A 111 0.64 -9.62 9.91
CA HIS A 111 1.43 -10.74 10.39
C HIS A 111 2.83 -10.30 10.81
N LEU A 112 3.49 -9.43 10.03
CA LEU A 112 4.81 -8.90 10.37
C LEU A 112 4.77 -8.14 11.71
N ARG A 113 3.81 -7.23 11.89
CA ARG A 113 3.63 -6.49 13.15
C ARG A 113 3.38 -7.42 14.33
N ARG A 114 2.51 -8.42 14.17
CA ARG A 114 2.24 -9.41 15.23
C ARG A 114 3.50 -10.15 15.65
N LEU A 115 4.30 -10.60 14.68
CA LEU A 115 5.55 -11.32 14.95
C LEU A 115 6.55 -10.43 15.69
N LEU A 116 6.68 -9.15 15.30
CA LEU A 116 7.55 -8.18 16.00
C LEU A 116 7.08 -7.90 17.43
N THR A 117 5.78 -7.76 17.66
CA THR A 117 5.24 -7.51 19.03
C THR A 117 5.39 -8.69 19.98
N GLN A 118 5.36 -9.93 19.46
CA GLN A 118 5.53 -11.13 20.27
C GLN A 118 6.96 -11.27 20.82
N ASP A 119 7.96 -10.78 20.08
CA ASP A 119 9.36 -10.81 20.52
C ASP A 119 9.67 -9.82 21.65
N CYS A 120 8.90 -8.74 21.75
CA CYS A 120 9.06 -7.72 22.79
C CYS A 120 8.42 -8.11 24.13
N LEU A 121 7.57 -9.16 24.16
CA LEU A 121 7.00 -9.66 25.40
C LEU A 121 8.00 -10.62 26.06
N PRO A 122 8.51 -10.33 27.27
CA PRO A 122 9.41 -11.25 27.96
C PRO A 122 8.69 -12.58 28.16
N SER A 123 9.27 -13.65 27.62
CA SER A 123 8.81 -15.01 27.88
C SER A 123 8.93 -15.28 29.37
N THR A 124 7.82 -15.21 30.11
CA THR A 124 7.74 -15.72 31.48
C THR A 124 7.87 -17.24 31.40
N SER A 125 9.10 -17.73 31.37
CA SER A 125 9.38 -19.12 31.71
C SER A 125 9.09 -19.29 33.19
N HIS A 126 8.11 -20.13 33.49
CA HIS A 126 7.85 -20.62 34.83
C HIS A 126 9.07 -21.42 35.32
N HIS A 127 9.99 -20.78 36.03
CA HIS A 127 10.80 -21.46 37.03
C HIS A 127 10.22 -21.14 38.40
N VAL A 128 9.32 -22.02 38.87
CA VAL A 128 9.01 -22.10 40.29
C VAL A 128 10.27 -22.59 40.98
N SER A 129 10.97 -21.70 41.67
CA SER A 129 11.99 -22.06 42.66
C SER A 129 11.67 -21.31 43.94
N SER A 130 11.12 -22.07 44.87
CA SER A 130 10.86 -21.69 46.24
C SER A 130 12.18 -21.66 47.01
N CYS A 131 12.57 -20.49 47.53
CA CYS A 131 13.14 -20.30 48.87
C CYS A 131 13.25 -18.78 49.13
N GLY A 132 12.72 -18.31 50.27
CA GLY A 132 12.40 -16.91 50.48
C GLY A 132 13.47 -16.04 51.15
N SER A 133 13.17 -14.75 51.23
CA SER A 133 13.40 -13.90 52.41
C SER A 133 12.63 -12.59 52.24
N LEU A 134 12.08 -12.10 53.34
CA LEU A 134 11.33 -10.84 53.45
C LEU A 134 12.28 -9.62 53.46
N ASN A 135 11.69 -8.48 53.07
CA ASN A 135 12.16 -7.09 53.19
C ASN A 135 13.08 -6.55 52.09
N GLU A 136 12.48 -5.89 51.10
CA GLU A 136 12.66 -4.43 50.89
C GLU A 136 11.54 -3.93 49.96
N LEU A 137 10.58 -3.22 50.56
CA LEU A 137 9.54 -2.48 49.85
C LEU A 137 10.11 -1.12 49.44
N SER A 138 9.52 -0.57 48.37
CA SER A 138 9.64 0.80 47.84
C SER A 138 10.85 1.10 46.95
N GLU A 139 10.71 0.86 45.63
CA GLU A 139 11.01 1.88 44.59
C GLU A 139 10.65 1.50 43.13
N THR A 140 10.12 0.30 42.85
CA THR A 140 9.90 -0.14 41.45
C THR A 140 8.52 0.14 40.85
N ASN A 141 7.60 0.78 41.60
CA ASN A 141 6.20 0.92 41.16
C ASN A 141 5.87 2.23 40.40
N ARG A 142 6.87 2.87 39.77
CA ARG A 142 6.67 4.10 38.95
C ARG A 142 6.86 3.92 37.44
N LEU A 143 7.22 2.73 36.95
CA LEU A 143 7.42 2.47 35.52
C LEU A 143 6.25 1.74 34.82
N SER A 144 5.17 1.44 35.54
CA SER A 144 4.00 0.71 35.00
C SER A 144 2.76 1.57 34.78
N GLN A 145 2.89 2.90 34.85
CA GLN A 145 1.76 3.81 34.57
C GLN A 145 1.77 4.28 33.12
N HIS A 146 0.82 3.74 32.35
CA HIS A 146 0.35 4.23 31.05
C HIS A 146 1.41 4.41 29.96
N LEU A 147 1.84 3.30 29.34
CA LEU A 147 1.86 3.30 27.87
C LEU A 147 0.44 2.98 27.41
N GLU A 148 -0.46 3.97 27.50
CA GLU A 148 -1.54 3.99 26.50
C GLU A 148 -0.84 4.03 25.15
N PRO A 149 -1.10 3.09 24.21
CA PRO A 149 -0.60 3.26 22.87
C PRO A 149 -1.23 4.54 22.34
N SER A 150 -0.44 5.62 22.27
CA SER A 150 -0.78 6.77 21.44
C SER A 150 -1.27 6.23 20.10
N PRO A 151 -2.35 6.73 19.50
CA PRO A 151 -2.86 6.20 18.24
C PRO A 151 -1.81 6.44 17.16
N PHE A 152 -0.85 5.52 17.02
CA PHE A 152 0.14 5.50 15.97
C PHE A 152 -0.65 5.26 14.70
N GLN A 153 -1.00 6.34 14.00
CA GLN A 153 -1.81 6.27 12.81
C GLN A 153 -1.03 5.51 11.75
N SER A 154 -1.43 4.26 11.49
CA SER A 154 -0.84 3.48 10.43
C SER A 154 -1.26 4.07 9.08
N LEU A 155 -0.31 4.27 8.18
CA LEU A 155 -0.56 4.93 6.89
C LEU A 155 -0.48 3.88 5.78
N LEU A 156 -1.48 3.87 4.90
CA LEU A 156 -1.45 3.16 3.62
C LEU A 156 -1.54 4.17 2.47
N LEU A 157 -0.45 4.32 1.73
CA LEU A 157 -0.41 5.13 0.52
C LEU A 157 -0.72 4.24 -0.70
N LEU A 158 -1.80 4.55 -1.41
CA LEU A 158 -2.17 3.89 -2.66
C LEU A 158 -1.76 4.78 -3.83
N ALA A 159 -0.73 4.35 -4.54
CA ALA A 159 -0.13 5.11 -5.62
C ALA A 159 -0.36 4.46 -6.99
N GLY A 160 -0.36 5.29 -8.03
CA GLY A 160 -0.39 4.82 -9.40
C GLY A 160 0.20 5.83 -10.36
N TYR A 161 0.84 5.32 -11.42
CA TYR A 161 1.36 6.10 -12.53
C TYR A 161 0.55 5.84 -13.80
N SER A 162 0.11 6.88 -14.50
CA SER A 162 -0.62 6.80 -15.77
C SER A 162 -1.87 5.93 -15.66
N TYR A 163 -1.95 4.81 -16.39
CA TYR A 163 -3.02 3.82 -16.25
C TYR A 163 -3.13 3.28 -14.81
N GLY A 164 -2.02 3.10 -14.09
CA GLY A 164 -2.04 2.75 -12.67
C GLY A 164 -2.74 3.80 -11.82
N ALA A 165 -2.56 5.09 -12.12
CA ALA A 165 -3.28 6.18 -11.45
C ALA A 165 -4.79 6.11 -11.73
N LEU A 166 -5.17 5.76 -12.96
CA LEU A 166 -6.55 5.53 -13.33
C LEU A 166 -7.20 4.42 -12.50
N ILE A 167 -6.53 3.27 -12.39
CA ILE A 167 -7.04 2.14 -11.58
C ILE A 167 -7.08 2.52 -10.10
N THR A 168 -6.09 3.27 -9.60
CA THR A 168 -6.04 3.79 -8.22
C THR A 168 -7.27 4.65 -7.92
N MET A 169 -7.62 5.57 -8.82
CA MET A 169 -8.83 6.39 -8.69
C MET A 169 -10.10 5.53 -8.72
N ALA A 170 -10.12 4.41 -9.44
CA ALA A 170 -11.27 3.51 -9.52
C ALA A 170 -11.41 2.52 -8.34
N LEU A 171 -10.45 2.47 -7.41
CA LEU A 171 -10.56 1.63 -6.21
C LEU A 171 -11.77 2.05 -5.34
N PRO A 172 -12.40 1.11 -4.61
CA PRO A 172 -13.40 1.44 -3.60
C PRO A 172 -12.91 2.48 -2.59
N SER A 173 -13.83 3.23 -2.00
CA SER A 173 -13.53 4.31 -1.05
C SER A 173 -13.16 3.85 0.36
N SER A 174 -13.45 2.60 0.73
CA SER A 174 -13.11 2.05 2.05
C SER A 174 -12.31 0.75 1.93
N LEU A 175 -11.37 0.57 2.88
CA LEU A 175 -10.63 -0.69 3.01
C LEU A 175 -11.55 -1.84 3.43
N GLU A 176 -12.62 -1.56 4.18
CA GLU A 176 -13.65 -2.54 4.53
C GLU A 176 -14.23 -3.23 3.29
N LEU A 177 -14.60 -2.47 2.26
CA LEU A 177 -15.12 -3.05 1.01
C LEU A 177 -14.09 -3.89 0.25
N ILE A 178 -12.80 -3.51 0.35
CA ILE A 178 -11.71 -4.26 -0.28
C ILE A 178 -11.44 -5.56 0.49
N LEU A 179 -11.54 -5.52 1.83
CA LEU A 179 -11.15 -6.61 2.72
C LEU A 179 -12.29 -7.55 3.08
N ALA A 180 -13.55 -7.17 2.90
CA ALA A 180 -14.71 -8.00 3.20
C ALA A 180 -14.63 -9.43 2.61
N PRO A 181 -14.20 -9.64 1.34
CA PRO A 181 -14.03 -11.00 0.79
C PRO A 181 -12.93 -11.84 1.47
N PHE A 182 -12.07 -11.20 2.26
CA PHE A 182 -10.91 -11.79 2.91
C PHE A 182 -11.10 -12.03 4.40
N GLU A 183 -12.13 -11.50 5.05
CA GLU A 183 -12.31 -11.66 6.51
C GLU A 183 -12.54 -13.12 6.91
N SER A 184 -13.46 -13.81 6.21
CA SER A 184 -13.78 -15.24 6.41
C SER A 184 -13.91 -15.95 5.07
N PRO A 185 -12.82 -16.16 4.34
CA PRO A 185 -12.85 -16.73 3.01
C PRO A 185 -13.07 -18.24 3.07
N GLU A 186 -13.84 -18.77 2.13
CA GLU A 186 -14.02 -20.22 1.97
C GLU A 186 -12.67 -20.93 1.85
N PRO A 187 -12.52 -22.16 2.39
CA PRO A 187 -11.32 -22.96 2.22
C PRO A 187 -10.93 -23.08 0.75
N ASP A 188 -9.64 -22.93 0.45
CA ASP A 188 -9.03 -23.01 -0.88
C ASP A 188 -9.50 -21.99 -1.94
N SER A 189 -10.36 -21.05 -1.55
CA SER A 189 -10.70 -19.88 -2.35
C SER A 189 -9.47 -19.01 -2.65
N VAL A 190 -9.57 -18.16 -3.68
CA VAL A 190 -8.51 -17.18 -4.00
C VAL A 190 -8.16 -16.31 -2.80
N CYS A 191 -9.16 -15.81 -2.07
CA CYS A 191 -8.95 -14.98 -0.88
C CYS A 191 -8.20 -15.72 0.22
N SER A 192 -8.51 -17.00 0.47
CA SER A 192 -7.79 -17.83 1.45
C SER A 192 -6.33 -18.06 1.05
N LYS A 193 -6.06 -18.27 -0.25
CA LYS A 193 -4.70 -18.43 -0.80
C LYS A 193 -3.89 -17.15 -0.66
N ILE A 194 -4.49 -16.00 -0.92
CA ILE A 194 -3.85 -14.69 -0.72
C ILE A 194 -3.44 -14.52 0.75
N ARG A 195 -4.32 -14.82 1.71
CA ARG A 195 -4.01 -14.72 3.14
C ARG A 195 -2.90 -15.68 3.57
N ARG A 196 -2.97 -16.94 3.13
CA ARG A 196 -1.93 -17.94 3.44
C ARG A 196 -0.57 -17.54 2.86
N CYS A 197 -0.57 -16.96 1.66
CA CYS A 197 0.64 -16.41 1.04
C CYS A 197 1.22 -15.26 1.89
N ALA A 198 0.38 -14.33 2.34
CA ALA A 198 0.78 -13.21 3.18
C ALA A 198 1.42 -13.67 4.50
N GLU A 199 0.80 -14.62 5.20
CA GLU A 199 1.33 -15.22 6.42
C GLU A 199 2.68 -15.93 6.18
N THR A 200 2.75 -16.78 5.15
CA THR A 200 3.95 -17.53 4.80
C THR A 200 5.12 -16.58 4.51
N LEU A 201 4.87 -15.51 3.76
CA LEU A 201 5.90 -14.54 3.41
C LEU A 201 6.32 -13.68 4.60
N ALA A 202 5.41 -13.31 5.50
CA ALA A 202 5.75 -12.59 6.74
C ALA A 202 6.69 -13.43 7.63
N LEU A 203 6.38 -14.73 7.79
CA LEU A 203 7.24 -15.67 8.52
C LEU A 203 8.63 -15.81 7.88
N ARG A 204 8.70 -15.90 6.54
CA ARG A 204 9.98 -15.95 5.80
C ARG A 204 10.79 -14.66 5.96
N SER A 205 10.13 -13.51 5.89
CA SER A 205 10.75 -12.19 6.07
C SER A 205 11.43 -12.07 7.44
N ARG A 206 10.76 -12.54 8.50
CA ARG A 206 11.33 -12.58 9.85
C ARG A 206 12.54 -13.52 9.94
N LYS A 207 12.45 -14.74 9.40
CA LYS A 207 13.58 -15.69 9.40
C LYS A 207 14.81 -15.11 8.71
N ASN A 208 14.63 -14.45 7.56
CA ASN A 208 15.72 -13.83 6.82
C ASN A 208 16.34 -12.63 7.58
N GLY A 209 15.52 -11.84 8.29
CA GLY A 209 16.01 -10.78 9.19
C GLY A 209 16.87 -11.31 10.34
N HIS A 210 16.45 -12.41 10.99
CA HIS A 210 17.25 -13.06 12.03
C HIS A 210 18.53 -13.74 11.51
N LEU A 211 18.49 -14.34 10.32
CA LEU A 211 19.67 -14.95 9.68
C LEU A 211 20.72 -13.91 9.22
N SER A 212 20.34 -12.65 9.05
CA SER A 212 21.27 -11.55 8.81
C SER A 212 22.02 -11.12 10.08
N ALA A 213 21.43 -11.33 11.27
CA ALA A 213 22.08 -11.06 12.56
C ALA A 213 22.87 -12.26 13.12
N ALA A 214 22.50 -13.49 12.74
CA ALA A 214 23.20 -14.70 13.14
C ALA A 214 23.57 -15.52 11.88
N ALA A 215 24.83 -15.41 11.46
CA ALA A 215 25.35 -16.14 10.32
C ALA A 215 25.20 -17.68 10.48
N ARG A 216 24.72 -18.32 9.41
CA ARG A 216 24.90 -19.73 9.01
C ARG A 216 24.48 -20.81 10.01
N GLY A 217 23.30 -21.39 9.75
CA GLY A 217 22.95 -22.74 10.19
C GLY A 217 21.78 -23.27 9.35
N GLN A 218 22.03 -24.33 8.57
CA GLN A 218 20.97 -25.12 7.95
C GLN A 218 20.18 -25.81 9.06
N ASP A 219 18.85 -25.76 9.01
CA ASP A 219 18.06 -26.93 9.38
C ASP A 219 16.64 -26.89 8.82
N LEU A 220 16.31 -28.00 8.17
CA LEU A 220 14.97 -28.44 7.77
C LEU A 220 14.20 -28.83 9.04
N LEU A 221 12.94 -28.39 9.20
CA LEU A 221 11.86 -29.25 9.71
C LEU A 221 10.49 -28.56 9.76
N GLU A 222 9.52 -29.28 9.20
CA GLU A 222 8.10 -29.41 9.55
C GLU A 222 7.23 -28.16 9.76
N THR A 223 6.44 -27.87 8.72
CA THR A 223 5.20 -27.11 8.78
C THR A 223 4.18 -27.80 9.67
N ARG A 224 4.08 -27.38 10.93
CA ARG A 224 2.89 -27.62 11.76
C ARG A 224 1.71 -26.85 11.17
N GLU A 225 0.78 -27.58 10.57
CA GLU A 225 -0.55 -27.11 10.18
C GLU A 225 -1.43 -26.92 11.43
N THR A 226 -1.28 -25.78 12.10
CA THR A 226 -2.36 -25.29 12.97
C THR A 226 -2.87 -23.99 12.36
N PRO A 227 -4.15 -23.91 11.94
CA PRO A 227 -4.72 -22.66 11.49
C PRO A 227 -4.61 -21.66 12.63
N ILE A 228 -3.73 -20.67 12.49
CA ILE A 228 -3.70 -19.56 13.43
C ILE A 228 -5.05 -18.87 13.27
N ALA A 229 -5.88 -18.89 14.32
CA ALA A 229 -7.10 -18.10 14.37
C ALA A 229 -6.72 -16.63 14.11
N VAL A 230 -7.05 -16.15 12.91
CA VAL A 230 -6.56 -14.86 12.44
C VAL A 230 -7.38 -13.77 13.10
N SER A 231 -6.72 -12.96 13.92
CA SER A 231 -7.31 -11.72 14.42
C SER A 231 -7.59 -10.78 13.25
N PRO A 232 -8.70 -10.04 13.24
CA PRO A 232 -9.02 -9.09 12.18
C PRO A 232 -7.86 -8.14 11.93
N VAL A 233 -7.64 -7.78 10.66
CA VAL A 233 -6.64 -6.79 10.27
C VAL A 233 -7.04 -5.46 10.92
N ASP A 234 -6.09 -4.75 11.52
CA ASP A 234 -6.35 -3.41 12.04
C ASP A 234 -6.69 -2.47 10.87
N LEU A 235 -7.98 -2.11 10.79
CA LEU A 235 -8.56 -1.22 9.80
C LEU A 235 -8.39 0.26 10.16
N ASN A 236 -7.85 0.58 11.36
CA ASN A 236 -7.59 1.95 11.78
C ASN A 236 -6.33 2.50 11.09
N ARG A 237 -6.39 2.54 9.75
CA ARG A 237 -5.34 3.02 8.87
C ARG A 237 -5.82 4.25 8.15
N ARG A 238 -5.01 5.31 8.16
CA ARG A 238 -5.23 6.44 7.26
C ARG A 238 -4.85 5.99 5.86
N VAL A 239 -5.76 6.18 4.90
CA VAL A 239 -5.48 5.96 3.49
C VAL A 239 -5.13 7.30 2.84
N ALA A 240 -4.07 7.30 2.03
CA ALA A 240 -3.70 8.44 1.20
C ALA A 240 -3.52 7.97 -0.25
N TYR A 241 -3.57 8.91 -1.20
CA TYR A 241 -3.46 8.62 -2.63
C TYR A 241 -2.36 9.45 -3.29
N LEU A 242 -1.57 8.81 -4.15
CA LEU A 242 -0.56 9.48 -4.99
C LEU A 242 -0.82 9.16 -6.46
N LEU A 243 -1.09 10.18 -7.26
CA LEU A 243 -1.49 10.04 -8.66
C LEU A 243 -0.44 10.72 -9.55
N ILE A 244 0.36 9.94 -10.28
CA ILE A 244 1.38 10.47 -11.19
C ILE A 244 0.86 10.40 -12.63
N SER A 245 0.90 11.53 -13.34
CA SER A 245 0.37 11.69 -14.69
C SER A 245 -1.02 11.05 -14.87
N PRO A 246 -2.04 11.38 -14.04
CA PRO A 246 -3.33 10.71 -14.09
C PRO A 246 -4.03 10.95 -15.42
N LEU A 247 -4.57 9.88 -16.03
CA LEU A 247 -5.31 9.94 -17.29
C LEU A 247 -6.76 10.47 -17.12
N HIS A 248 -6.92 11.59 -16.42
CA HIS A 248 -8.22 12.16 -16.09
C HIS A 248 -8.84 12.84 -17.32
N GLY A 249 -9.97 12.30 -17.81
CA GLY A 249 -10.69 12.84 -18.98
C GLY A 249 -11.12 11.79 -20.01
N ILE A 250 -10.42 10.66 -20.09
CA ILE A 250 -10.76 9.52 -20.98
C ILE A 250 -11.87 8.65 -20.36
N VAL A 251 -12.11 8.77 -19.04
CA VAL A 251 -12.72 7.68 -18.26
C VAL A 251 -13.94 8.09 -17.42
N ARG A 252 -14.38 9.35 -17.51
CA ARG A 252 -15.62 9.79 -16.85
C ARG A 252 -16.85 8.94 -17.25
N ASP A 253 -16.79 8.28 -18.41
CA ASP A 253 -17.85 7.42 -18.90
C ASP A 253 -17.51 5.91 -18.79
N PHE A 254 -16.24 5.50 -18.89
CA PHE A 254 -15.88 4.08 -19.01
C PHE A 254 -15.80 3.32 -17.67
N LEU A 255 -15.31 3.92 -16.58
CA LEU A 255 -15.20 3.22 -15.28
C LEU A 255 -16.37 3.53 -14.33
N THR A 256 -17.03 4.66 -14.50
CA THR A 256 -18.08 5.18 -13.60
C THR A 256 -19.44 4.50 -13.81
N LEU A 257 -19.69 3.90 -14.98
CA LEU A 257 -20.97 3.28 -15.35
C LEU A 257 -21.33 2.02 -14.53
N TRP A 258 -20.36 1.33 -13.93
CA TRP A 258 -20.64 0.08 -13.21
C TRP A 258 -20.79 0.26 -11.69
N THR A 259 -20.13 1.25 -11.09
CA THR A 259 -20.32 1.58 -9.67
C THR A 259 -21.70 2.16 -9.36
N LEU A 260 -22.46 2.61 -10.37
CA LEU A 260 -23.68 3.40 -10.19
C LEU A 260 -24.98 2.70 -10.59
N ARG A 261 -25.06 1.35 -10.59
CA ARG A 261 -26.33 0.67 -10.96
C ARG A 261 -27.51 0.95 -10.00
N ASN A 262 -27.29 1.59 -8.85
CA ASN A 262 -28.35 1.85 -7.85
C ASN A 262 -28.43 3.32 -7.35
N TRP A 263 -27.78 4.31 -7.96
CA TRP A 263 -27.72 5.66 -7.37
C TRP A 263 -28.47 6.72 -8.21
N SER A 264 -29.38 7.43 -7.53
CA SER A 264 -30.20 8.52 -8.07
C SER A 264 -29.36 9.74 -8.44
N TYR A 265 -29.66 10.34 -9.59
CA TYR A 265 -29.04 11.56 -10.14
C TYR A 265 -29.32 12.81 -9.27
N SER A 266 -28.65 12.95 -8.13
CA SER A 266 -28.89 14.12 -7.25
C SER A 266 -27.67 14.67 -6.52
N SER A 267 -26.44 14.23 -6.81
CA SER A 267 -25.22 14.84 -6.24
C SER A 267 -24.26 15.32 -7.36
N PRO A 268 -23.73 16.55 -7.29
CA PRO A 268 -22.90 17.13 -8.35
C PRO A 268 -21.47 16.53 -8.42
N THR A 269 -21.01 15.87 -7.36
CA THR A 269 -19.66 15.28 -7.23
C THR A 269 -19.70 13.76 -7.37
N SER A 270 -18.81 13.19 -8.18
CA SER A 270 -18.73 11.73 -8.29
C SER A 270 -18.20 11.10 -6.99
N PRO A 271 -18.54 9.84 -6.66
CA PRO A 271 -17.99 9.15 -5.48
C PRO A 271 -16.47 9.07 -5.48
N THR A 272 -15.87 8.98 -6.67
CA THR A 272 -14.41 9.02 -6.86
C THR A 272 -13.85 10.37 -6.45
N ASP A 273 -14.45 11.48 -6.90
CA ASP A 273 -14.00 12.83 -6.56
C ASP A 273 -14.11 13.06 -5.06
N LEU A 274 -15.24 12.67 -4.45
CA LEU A 274 -15.45 12.77 -3.00
C LEU A 274 -14.39 11.97 -2.22
N LYS A 275 -14.02 10.77 -2.69
CA LYS A 275 -12.96 9.95 -2.09
C LYS A 275 -11.61 10.67 -2.12
N LEU A 276 -11.23 11.24 -3.27
CA LEU A 276 -9.95 11.95 -3.42
C LEU A 276 -9.92 13.28 -2.65
N GLN A 277 -11.08 13.90 -2.47
CA GLN A 277 -11.29 15.12 -1.72
C GLN A 277 -11.25 14.91 -0.20
N THR A 278 -11.79 13.79 0.30
CA THR A 278 -11.90 13.49 1.73
C THR A 278 -10.69 12.78 2.32
N ASN A 279 -9.81 12.21 1.48
CA ASN A 279 -8.56 11.59 1.89
C ASN A 279 -7.36 12.40 1.37
N PRO A 280 -6.23 12.45 2.09
CA PRO A 280 -5.02 13.08 1.58
C PRO A 280 -4.66 12.54 0.21
N THR A 281 -4.65 13.42 -0.78
CA THR A 281 -4.39 13.04 -2.16
C THR A 281 -3.43 14.04 -2.77
N LEU A 282 -2.38 13.56 -3.43
CA LEU A 282 -1.53 14.38 -4.28
C LEU A 282 -1.59 13.88 -5.73
N ALA A 283 -1.90 14.78 -6.66
CA ALA A 283 -1.72 14.55 -8.08
C ALA A 283 -0.51 15.33 -8.61
N ILE A 284 0.42 14.66 -9.29
CA ILE A 284 1.58 15.30 -9.92
C ILE A 284 1.47 15.05 -11.43
N TYR A 285 1.52 16.11 -12.24
CA TYR A 285 1.45 16.01 -13.69
C TYR A 285 2.29 17.08 -14.38
N GLY A 286 2.76 16.76 -15.59
CA GLY A 286 3.46 17.72 -16.44
C GLY A 286 2.50 18.52 -17.32
N ASP A 287 2.90 19.75 -17.68
CA ASP A 287 2.12 20.58 -18.62
C ASP A 287 2.32 20.21 -20.10
N ASN A 288 3.33 19.39 -20.41
CA ASN A 288 3.66 18.87 -21.72
C ASN A 288 3.26 17.38 -21.87
N ASP A 289 2.16 16.98 -21.23
CA ASP A 289 1.57 15.65 -21.33
C ASP A 289 0.85 15.46 -22.69
N ILE A 290 1.24 14.41 -23.42
CA ILE A 290 0.71 14.12 -24.76
C ILE A 290 -0.60 13.33 -24.74
N PHE A 291 -0.97 12.73 -23.61
CA PHE A 291 -2.15 11.87 -23.48
C PHE A 291 -3.37 12.62 -22.94
N VAL A 292 -3.16 13.58 -22.05
CA VAL A 292 -4.25 14.39 -21.48
C VAL A 292 -3.97 15.86 -21.71
N GLY A 293 -4.94 16.57 -22.30
CA GLY A 293 -4.80 18.00 -22.53
C GLY A 293 -4.69 18.77 -21.20
N ILE A 294 -3.66 19.60 -21.05
CA ILE A 294 -3.37 20.35 -19.82
C ILE A 294 -4.55 21.19 -19.32
N LYS A 295 -5.36 21.76 -20.21
CA LYS A 295 -6.59 22.51 -19.83
C LYS A 295 -7.62 21.62 -19.13
N GLN A 296 -7.66 20.33 -19.42
CA GLN A 296 -8.53 19.38 -18.76
C GLN A 296 -7.98 19.01 -17.38
N LEU A 297 -6.68 18.71 -17.27
CA LEU A 297 -6.01 18.42 -15.99
C LEU A 297 -6.14 19.58 -15.02
N ARG A 298 -5.82 20.81 -15.44
CA ARG A 298 -5.97 22.02 -14.60
C ARG A 298 -7.39 22.19 -14.10
N ARG A 299 -8.40 22.07 -14.98
CA ARG A 299 -9.82 22.18 -14.58
C ARG A 299 -10.21 21.11 -13.56
N TRP A 300 -9.80 19.87 -13.78
CA TRP A 300 -10.06 18.77 -12.87
C TRP A 300 -9.38 18.98 -11.51
N ALA A 301 -8.08 19.25 -11.50
CA ALA A 301 -7.29 19.38 -10.29
C ALA A 301 -7.75 20.59 -9.45
N THR A 302 -8.03 21.72 -10.10
CA THR A 302 -8.59 22.92 -9.45
C THR A 302 -9.97 22.61 -8.86
N SER A 303 -10.85 21.95 -9.61
CA SER A 303 -12.19 21.58 -9.12
C SER A 303 -12.15 20.64 -7.91
N LEU A 304 -11.15 19.77 -7.79
CA LEU A 304 -10.99 18.92 -6.61
C LEU A 304 -10.38 19.68 -5.43
N ALA A 305 -9.39 20.52 -5.67
CA ALA A 305 -8.69 21.27 -4.62
C ALA A 305 -9.55 22.37 -3.98
N GLU A 306 -10.38 23.05 -4.77
CA GLU A 306 -11.22 24.17 -4.33
C GLU A 306 -12.61 23.74 -3.85
N ALA A 307 -12.91 22.43 -3.86
CA ALA A 307 -14.20 21.93 -3.41
C ALA A 307 -14.41 22.22 -1.91
N ASP A 308 -15.51 22.92 -1.61
CA ASP A 308 -15.95 23.12 -0.24
C ASP A 308 -16.62 21.84 0.27
N ILE A 309 -16.04 21.27 1.32
CA ILE A 309 -16.52 20.05 1.96
C ILE A 309 -16.84 20.44 3.40
N ALA A 310 -17.99 19.97 3.89
CA ALA A 310 -18.51 20.26 5.23
C ALA A 310 -17.54 19.93 6.40
N GLN A 311 -16.38 19.31 6.16
CA GLN A 311 -15.41 18.85 7.14
C GLN A 311 -14.03 19.56 7.07
N GLY A 312 -13.96 20.80 6.56
CA GLY A 312 -12.73 21.61 6.64
C GLY A 312 -11.92 21.70 5.35
N GLY A 313 -12.61 21.74 4.20
CA GLY A 313 -12.00 21.88 2.88
C GLY A 313 -11.45 20.58 2.30
N SER A 314 -11.06 20.62 1.03
CA SER A 314 -10.50 19.47 0.32
C SER A 314 -9.09 19.12 0.81
N GLN A 315 -8.84 17.83 1.01
CA GLN A 315 -7.50 17.28 1.25
C GLN A 315 -6.75 16.95 -0.05
N PHE A 316 -7.37 17.23 -1.20
CA PHE A 316 -6.75 17.07 -2.51
C PHE A 316 -5.78 18.21 -2.80
N ARG A 317 -4.55 17.87 -3.18
CA ARG A 317 -3.52 18.79 -3.65
C ARG A 317 -3.03 18.34 -5.01
N TYR A 318 -2.47 19.28 -5.77
CA TYR A 318 -1.83 18.95 -7.03
C TYR A 318 -0.57 19.77 -7.25
N VAL A 319 0.36 19.21 -8.02
CA VAL A 319 1.57 19.87 -8.50
C VAL A 319 1.62 19.72 -10.01
N GLU A 320 1.67 20.87 -10.68
CA GLU A 320 1.92 20.94 -12.11
C GLU A 320 3.39 21.26 -12.35
N VAL A 321 4.10 20.39 -13.07
CA VAL A 321 5.52 20.57 -13.37
C VAL A 321 5.68 21.10 -14.80
N THR A 322 6.11 22.36 -14.91
CA THR A 322 6.33 23.02 -16.20
C THR A 322 7.43 22.32 -17.00
N GLY A 323 7.14 22.00 -18.26
CA GLY A 323 8.03 21.31 -19.20
C GLY A 323 8.06 19.79 -19.06
N ALA A 324 7.54 19.23 -17.96
CA ALA A 324 7.53 17.79 -17.75
C ALA A 324 6.59 17.10 -18.74
N SER A 325 7.05 15.98 -19.30
CA SER A 325 6.22 15.10 -20.12
C SER A 325 5.57 14.01 -19.28
N HIS A 326 4.62 13.28 -19.88
CA HIS A 326 3.97 12.13 -19.25
C HIS A 326 4.96 11.11 -18.67
N PHE A 327 6.10 10.92 -19.34
CA PHE A 327 7.07 9.85 -19.07
C PHE A 327 8.23 10.25 -18.16
N TRP A 328 8.38 11.53 -17.81
CA TRP A 328 9.41 11.98 -16.86
C TRP A 328 10.87 11.62 -17.21
N HIS A 329 11.21 11.41 -18.49
CA HIS A 329 12.55 10.94 -18.93
C HIS A 329 13.73 11.86 -18.61
N ASP A 330 13.51 13.15 -18.35
CA ASP A 330 14.58 14.10 -18.05
C ASP A 330 14.97 13.99 -16.56
N ASP A 331 16.27 13.91 -16.28
CA ASP A 331 16.81 13.85 -14.92
C ASP A 331 16.31 15.02 -14.05
N HIS A 332 16.14 16.20 -14.63
CA HIS A 332 15.59 17.37 -13.94
C HIS A 332 14.15 17.13 -13.47
N TYR A 333 13.27 16.63 -14.34
CA TYR A 333 11.88 16.36 -13.99
C TYR A 333 11.73 15.14 -13.08
N SER A 334 12.57 14.12 -13.27
CA SER A 334 12.67 12.98 -12.36
C SER A 334 13.05 13.43 -10.94
N TYR A 335 14.02 14.33 -10.81
CA TYR A 335 14.39 14.91 -9.52
C TYR A 335 13.22 15.66 -8.86
N ILE A 336 12.55 16.55 -9.59
CA ILE A 336 11.37 17.26 -9.08
C ILE A 336 10.29 16.28 -8.63
N LEU A 337 9.99 15.26 -9.45
CA LEU A 337 9.01 14.23 -9.09
C LEU A 337 9.38 13.54 -7.76
N SER A 338 10.65 13.18 -7.58
CA SER A 338 11.12 12.54 -6.34
C SER A 338 10.95 13.45 -5.12
N GLU A 339 11.31 14.73 -5.24
CA GLU A 339 11.20 15.72 -4.16
C GLU A 339 9.74 15.97 -3.75
N GLU A 340 8.83 16.08 -4.72
CA GLU A 340 7.40 16.26 -4.45
C GLU A 340 6.78 15.02 -3.79
N VAL A 341 7.19 13.82 -4.20
CA VAL A 341 6.78 12.56 -3.56
C VAL A 341 7.25 12.53 -2.09
N SER A 342 8.52 12.83 -1.83
CA SER A 342 9.05 12.82 -0.45
C SER A 342 8.45 13.93 0.42
N THR A 343 8.19 15.12 -0.14
CA THR A 343 7.50 16.21 0.55
C THR A 343 6.10 15.79 0.94
N PHE A 344 5.37 15.12 0.05
CA PHE A 344 4.04 14.61 0.35
C PHE A 344 4.07 13.55 1.46
N ILE A 345 4.96 12.56 1.36
CA ILE A 345 5.11 11.51 2.37
C ILE A 345 5.40 12.11 3.75
N THR A 346 6.33 13.06 3.81
CA THR A 346 6.69 13.77 5.05
C THR A 346 5.48 14.52 5.65
N SER A 347 4.57 15.04 4.82
CA SER A 347 3.36 15.70 5.30
C SER A 347 2.30 14.75 5.89
N LEU A 348 2.42 13.44 5.63
CA LEU A 348 1.47 12.42 6.08
C LEU A 348 1.87 11.74 7.39
N VAL A 349 3.16 11.83 7.77
CA VAL A 349 3.82 11.10 8.88
C VAL A 349 4.25 12.06 9.98
#